data_AF-A0A316RT75-F1
#
_entry.id   AF-A0A316RT75-F1
#
_cell.length_a   1.000
_cell.length_b   1.000
_cell.length_c   1.000
_cell.angle_alpha   90.00
_cell.angle_beta   90.00
_cell.angle_gamma   90.00
#
_symmetry.space_group_name_H-M   'P 1'
#
loop_
_entity.id
_entity.type
_entity.pdbx_description
1 polymer ?
#
loop_
_entity_poly.entity_id
_entity_poly.type
_entity_poly.pdbx_seq_one_letter_code
_entity_poly.pdbx_strand_id
1 'polypeptide(L)'
;MPNHVTNKLLFHPCTEKRFNEILADLQKEGAEPGSIDLGRIIPEPEGLFMGDLGVEEMKKYKDNNWYDWRIKHWNTKWNAYGFEPPAFSGDTGTMTFRTANCSPFPVIFKLSQKYPDVEIDLRYADEDIGYNVGEITVCAGELIDDNSPQYGSATAQELAADILGLNLDFDLNTGSGYVVSLLGNYYEYCEDVRISQAFQCDVSLGCPVVLCYDEDHGKVWLERSPIFGENEEKLDEVENSIRAWGVHSCRSLDEFNQYLRCLDPDAGFTEQYPESGDMSLC
;
A
#
# COMPACT_ATOMS: atom_id res chain seq x y z
N MET A 1 13.08 12.61 -1.69
CA MET A 1 11.99 13.23 -2.48
C MET A 1 10.73 13.13 -1.63
N PRO A 2 9.71 13.98 -1.83
CA PRO A 2 8.43 13.74 -1.16
C PRO A 2 7.73 12.53 -1.76
N ASN A 3 6.94 11.84 -0.94
CA ASN A 3 6.09 10.75 -1.42
C ASN A 3 4.88 11.30 -2.17
N HIS A 4 4.38 10.53 -3.12
CA HIS A 4 3.16 10.81 -3.87
C HIS A 4 1.94 10.15 -3.20
N VAL A 5 1.05 10.96 -2.63
CA VAL A 5 -0.22 10.45 -2.07
C VAL A 5 -1.33 10.62 -3.09
N THR A 6 -1.97 9.53 -3.49
CA THR A 6 -3.16 9.53 -4.35
C THR A 6 -4.39 9.79 -3.51
N ASN A 7 -5.28 10.67 -3.99
CA ASN A 7 -6.52 11.04 -3.35
C ASN A 7 -7.66 10.85 -4.36
N LYS A 8 -8.67 10.06 -3.99
CA LYS A 8 -9.89 9.84 -4.76
C LYS A 8 -11.07 10.38 -3.96
N LEU A 9 -11.75 11.37 -4.52
CA LEU A 9 -12.96 11.96 -3.95
C LEU A 9 -14.18 11.42 -4.67
N LEU A 10 -15.19 11.02 -3.90
CA LEU A 10 -16.54 10.74 -4.36
C LEU A 10 -17.49 11.73 -3.68
N PHE A 11 -18.32 12.41 -4.47
CA PHE A 11 -19.31 13.37 -4.01
C PHE A 11 -20.69 12.77 -4.17
N HIS A 12 -21.44 12.61 -3.08
CA HIS A 12 -22.78 12.01 -3.11
C HIS A 12 -23.68 12.47 -1.94
N PRO A 13 -25.01 12.38 -2.07
CA PRO A 13 -25.69 12.58 -3.34
C PRO A 13 -25.31 13.97 -3.89
N CYS A 14 -25.00 14.04 -5.18
CA CYS A 14 -24.54 15.26 -5.83
C CYS A 14 -25.19 15.40 -7.21
N THR A 15 -25.83 16.53 -7.47
CA THR A 15 -26.36 16.83 -8.80
C THR A 15 -25.23 17.25 -9.74
N GLU A 16 -25.38 17.01 -11.05
CA GLU A 16 -24.38 17.42 -12.04
C GLU A 16 -24.09 18.94 -11.97
N LYS A 17 -25.12 19.75 -11.71
CA LYS A 17 -24.96 21.19 -11.51
C LYS A 17 -24.08 21.49 -10.29
N ARG A 18 -24.35 20.85 -9.15
CA ARG A 18 -23.57 21.03 -7.92
C ARG A 18 -22.14 20.57 -8.11
N PHE A 19 -21.92 19.44 -8.78
CA PHE A 19 -20.60 18.93 -9.08
C PHE A 19 -19.81 19.93 -9.95
N ASN A 20 -20.43 20.52 -10.97
CA ASN A 20 -19.80 21.56 -11.79
C ASN A 20 -19.48 22.84 -11.00
N GLU A 21 -20.30 23.22 -10.02
CA GLU A 21 -19.99 24.34 -9.11
C GLU A 21 -18.76 24.02 -8.26
N ILE A 22 -18.65 22.81 -7.72
CA ILE A 22 -17.48 22.32 -6.96
C ILE A 22 -16.23 22.35 -7.84
N LEU A 23 -16.31 21.82 -9.07
CA LEU A 23 -15.19 21.81 -10.01
C LEU A 23 -14.69 23.21 -10.31
N ALA A 24 -15.60 24.16 -10.58
CA ALA A 24 -15.25 25.54 -10.89
C ALA A 24 -14.56 26.25 -9.71
N ASP A 25 -15.00 25.96 -8.48
CA ASP A 25 -14.42 26.56 -7.27
C ASP A 25 -13.04 25.99 -6.92
N LEU A 26 -12.75 24.76 -7.32
CA LEU A 26 -11.43 24.13 -7.16
C LEU A 26 -10.47 24.43 -8.32
N GLN A 27 -10.98 24.79 -9.50
CA GLN A 27 -10.20 24.87 -10.72
C GLN A 27 -9.05 25.87 -10.64
N LYS A 28 -7.84 25.41 -11.00
CA LYS A 28 -6.68 26.29 -11.13
C LYS A 28 -6.88 27.28 -12.28
N GLU A 29 -6.54 28.55 -12.07
CA GLU A 29 -6.69 29.58 -13.09
C GLU A 29 -5.90 29.24 -14.36
N GLY A 30 -6.57 29.29 -15.51
CA GLY A 30 -5.98 28.98 -16.82
C GLY A 30 -5.67 27.50 -17.06
N ALA A 31 -6.06 26.59 -16.16
CA ALA A 31 -5.90 25.15 -16.32
C ALA A 31 -7.19 24.47 -16.81
N GLU A 32 -7.07 23.22 -17.24
CA GLU A 32 -8.22 22.43 -17.70
C GLU A 32 -9.21 22.13 -16.55
N PRO A 33 -10.51 21.93 -16.87
CA PRO A 33 -11.51 21.49 -15.90
C PRO A 33 -11.08 20.19 -15.21
N GLY A 34 -11.22 20.13 -13.88
CA GLY A 34 -10.76 19.00 -13.08
C GLY A 34 -9.40 19.20 -12.41
N SER A 35 -8.66 20.26 -12.77
CA SER A 35 -7.52 20.70 -11.96
C SER A 35 -7.98 21.17 -10.57
N ILE A 36 -7.13 20.96 -9.56
CA ILE A 36 -7.41 21.35 -8.17
C ILE A 36 -6.34 22.32 -7.69
N ASP A 37 -6.79 23.45 -7.15
CA ASP A 37 -5.97 24.42 -6.46
C ASP A 37 -6.46 24.56 -5.01
N LEU A 38 -5.68 24.01 -4.08
CA LEU A 38 -5.96 24.05 -2.64
C LEU A 38 -6.10 25.49 -2.11
N GLY A 39 -5.40 26.44 -2.73
CA GLY A 39 -5.44 27.86 -2.40
C GLY A 39 -6.79 28.53 -2.66
N ARG A 40 -7.65 27.94 -3.50
CA ARG A 40 -9.01 28.46 -3.73
C ARG A 40 -9.96 28.19 -2.57
N ILE A 41 -9.65 27.20 -1.76
CA ILE A 41 -10.44 26.83 -0.58
C ILE A 41 -9.80 27.42 0.69
N ILE A 42 -8.48 27.29 0.84
CA ILE A 42 -7.71 27.88 1.94
C ILE A 42 -6.54 28.67 1.35
N PRO A 43 -6.69 29.98 1.11
CA PRO A 43 -5.66 30.79 0.47
C PRO A 43 -4.46 31.04 1.39
N GLU A 44 -3.26 31.00 0.79
CA GLU A 44 -2.03 31.47 1.44
C GLU A 44 -2.12 32.98 1.69
N PRO A 45 -1.78 33.47 2.90
CA PRO A 45 -1.74 34.89 3.18
C PRO A 45 -0.59 35.58 2.44
N GLU A 46 -0.77 36.87 2.16
CA GLU A 46 0.33 37.72 1.68
C GLU A 46 1.43 37.84 2.75
N GLY A 47 2.69 37.92 2.30
CA GLY A 47 3.83 38.15 3.19
C GLY A 47 4.49 36.90 3.79
N LEU A 48 4.07 35.70 3.38
CA LEU A 48 4.84 34.48 3.64
C LEU A 48 6.22 34.58 3.00
N PHE A 49 7.24 34.11 3.71
CA PHE A 49 8.55 33.91 3.09
C PHE A 49 8.46 32.75 2.10
N MET A 50 8.74 33.03 0.82
CA MET A 50 8.65 32.08 -0.31
C MET A 50 10.02 31.56 -0.80
N GLY A 51 11.11 31.93 -0.13
CA GLY A 51 12.47 31.55 -0.51
C GLY A 51 12.87 30.15 -0.02
N ASP A 52 14.14 29.82 -0.27
CA ASP A 52 14.75 28.58 0.22
C ASP A 52 14.80 28.55 1.75
N LEU A 53 14.42 27.41 2.33
CA LEU A 53 14.35 27.23 3.77
C LEU A 53 15.58 26.49 4.27
N GLY A 54 16.56 27.26 4.72
CA GLY A 54 17.68 26.79 5.53
C GLY A 54 17.36 26.81 7.03
N VAL A 55 18.31 26.34 7.85
CA VAL A 55 18.19 26.34 9.31
C VAL A 55 17.94 27.75 9.87
N GLU A 56 18.57 28.77 9.28
CA GLU A 56 18.45 30.16 9.73
C GLU A 56 17.12 30.79 9.31
N GLU A 57 16.64 30.52 8.09
CA GLU A 57 15.33 30.98 7.62
C GLU A 57 14.19 30.35 8.43
N MET A 58 14.28 29.05 8.72
CA MET A 58 13.30 28.35 9.56
C MET A 58 13.24 28.97 10.97
N LYS A 59 14.39 29.29 11.58
CA LYS A 59 14.43 29.98 12.89
C LYS A 59 13.88 31.39 12.83
N LYS A 60 14.18 32.12 11.75
CA LYS A 60 13.82 33.53 11.58
C LYS A 60 12.33 33.71 11.33
N TYR A 61 11.79 32.97 10.38
CA TYR A 61 10.41 33.12 9.94
C TYR A 61 9.44 32.26 10.74
N LYS A 62 9.91 31.19 11.41
CA LYS A 62 9.05 30.24 12.15
C LYS A 62 7.86 29.84 11.27
N ASP A 63 6.63 29.87 11.77
CA ASP A 63 5.43 29.54 10.98
C ASP A 63 5.04 30.57 9.90
N ASN A 64 5.75 31.69 9.77
CA ASN A 64 5.55 32.67 8.69
C ASN A 64 6.39 32.36 7.44
N ASN A 65 6.46 31.08 7.06
CA ASN A 65 7.06 30.62 5.81
C ASN A 65 6.11 29.68 5.07
N TRP A 66 6.30 29.56 3.76
CA TRP A 66 5.43 28.76 2.89
C TRP A 66 5.30 27.30 3.32
N TYR A 67 6.36 26.67 3.83
CA TYR A 67 6.37 25.26 4.17
C TYR A 67 5.56 25.00 5.44
N ASP A 68 5.89 25.67 6.53
CA ASP A 68 5.20 25.47 7.81
C ASP A 68 3.73 25.88 7.71
N TRP A 69 3.44 26.95 6.96
CA TRP A 69 2.07 27.36 6.70
C TRP A 69 1.30 26.28 5.94
N ARG A 70 1.83 25.76 4.83
CA ARG A 70 1.13 24.73 4.03
C ARG A 70 0.94 23.44 4.79
N ILE A 71 1.95 22.99 5.55
CA ILE A 71 1.79 21.81 6.41
C ILE A 71 0.67 22.03 7.43
N LYS A 72 0.61 23.20 8.08
CA LYS A 72 -0.42 23.49 9.07
C LYS A 72 -1.83 23.65 8.48
N HIS A 73 -1.94 24.24 7.29
CA HIS A 73 -3.22 24.68 6.73
C HIS A 73 -3.75 23.80 5.60
N TRP A 74 -2.88 23.10 4.88
CA TRP A 74 -3.24 22.14 3.84
C TRP A 74 -2.88 20.71 4.20
N ASN A 75 -2.06 20.45 5.22
CA ASN A 75 -1.50 19.13 5.56
C ASN A 75 -0.52 18.56 4.52
N THR A 76 -0.34 19.20 3.36
CA THR A 76 0.60 18.80 2.29
C THR A 76 1.65 19.88 2.07
N LYS A 77 2.83 19.46 1.59
CA LYS A 77 3.96 20.37 1.29
C LYS A 77 3.68 21.28 0.09
N TRP A 78 3.01 20.76 -0.93
CA TRP A 78 2.74 21.45 -2.19
C TRP A 78 1.25 21.40 -2.52
N ASN A 79 0.86 22.25 -3.47
CA ASN A 79 -0.47 22.21 -4.07
C ASN A 79 -0.70 20.85 -4.78
N ALA A 80 -1.95 20.55 -5.13
CA ALA A 80 -2.32 19.32 -5.81
C ALA A 80 -1.76 19.26 -7.25
N TYR A 81 -1.54 18.05 -7.75
CA TYR A 81 -1.03 17.75 -9.09
C TYR A 81 -1.49 16.37 -9.55
N GLY A 82 -1.10 15.93 -10.75
CA GLY A 82 -1.41 14.57 -11.24
C GLY A 82 -2.91 14.31 -11.35
N PHE A 83 -3.65 15.26 -11.91
CA PHE A 83 -5.10 15.22 -12.02
C PHE A 83 -5.56 14.18 -13.05
N GLU A 84 -6.61 13.44 -12.72
CA GLU A 84 -7.36 12.64 -13.70
C GLU A 84 -8.63 13.39 -14.13
N PRO A 85 -9.17 13.12 -15.33
CA PRO A 85 -10.42 13.73 -15.76
C PRO A 85 -11.56 13.43 -14.77
N PRO A 86 -12.31 14.45 -14.31
CA PRO A 86 -13.44 14.23 -13.43
C PRO A 86 -14.55 13.49 -14.19
N ALA A 87 -15.29 12.66 -13.47
CA ALA A 87 -16.42 11.92 -14.02
C ALA A 87 -17.69 12.18 -13.21
N PHE A 88 -18.83 12.14 -13.87
CA PHE A 88 -20.14 12.26 -13.24
C PHE A 88 -21.04 11.14 -13.75
N SER A 89 -21.74 10.46 -12.84
CA SER A 89 -22.66 9.37 -13.17
C SER A 89 -23.80 9.30 -12.16
N GLY A 90 -25.04 9.34 -12.66
CA GLY A 90 -26.24 9.32 -11.82
C GLY A 90 -26.31 10.55 -10.91
N ASP A 91 -26.09 10.33 -9.62
CA ASP A 91 -26.06 11.31 -8.53
C ASP A 91 -24.70 11.37 -7.84
N THR A 92 -23.63 10.96 -8.55
CA THR A 92 -22.28 10.93 -8.01
C THR A 92 -21.28 11.62 -8.93
N GLY A 93 -20.36 12.38 -8.34
CA GLY A 93 -19.20 12.96 -9.03
C GLY A 93 -17.91 12.41 -8.45
N THR A 94 -16.88 12.22 -9.28
CA THR A 94 -15.57 11.71 -8.84
C THR A 94 -14.42 12.59 -9.30
N MET A 95 -13.41 12.72 -8.46
CA MET A 95 -12.16 13.41 -8.79
C MET A 95 -10.95 12.64 -8.23
N THR A 96 -9.87 12.53 -9.01
CA THR A 96 -8.60 11.95 -8.57
C THR A 96 -7.47 12.95 -8.74
N PHE A 97 -6.60 13.04 -7.73
CA PHE A 97 -5.41 13.90 -7.76
C PHE A 97 -4.36 13.40 -6.79
N ARG A 98 -3.15 13.97 -6.87
CA ARG A 98 -2.03 13.68 -6.00
C ARG A 98 -1.61 14.88 -5.15
N THR A 99 -1.08 14.61 -3.98
CA THR A 99 -0.43 15.56 -3.07
C THR A 99 0.93 15.06 -2.62
N ALA A 100 1.72 15.95 -1.99
CA ALA A 100 3.04 15.60 -1.50
C ALA A 100 2.97 15.22 -0.02
N ASN A 101 3.45 14.02 0.32
CA ASN A 101 3.54 13.41 1.65
C ASN A 101 2.22 13.06 2.36
N CYS A 102 1.16 13.86 2.25
CA CYS A 102 -0.09 13.60 2.97
C CYS A 102 -1.33 14.02 2.16
N SER A 103 -2.48 13.43 2.50
CA SER A 103 -3.78 13.87 2.01
C SER A 103 -4.16 15.26 2.58
N PRO A 104 -4.79 16.15 1.81
CA PRO A 104 -5.05 17.52 2.25
C PRO A 104 -6.31 17.66 3.10
N PHE A 105 -6.42 16.89 4.19
CA PHE A 105 -7.64 16.85 5.03
C PHE A 105 -8.23 18.22 5.39
N PRO A 106 -7.46 19.23 5.85
CA PRO A 106 -8.05 20.52 6.18
C PRO A 106 -8.82 21.17 5.02
N VAL A 107 -8.32 20.98 3.80
CA VAL A 107 -8.96 21.51 2.59
C VAL A 107 -10.25 20.74 2.29
N ILE A 108 -10.24 19.42 2.44
CA ILE A 108 -11.42 18.57 2.21
C ILE A 108 -12.52 18.88 3.22
N PHE A 109 -12.18 19.04 4.50
CA PHE A 109 -13.13 19.47 5.53
C PHE A 109 -13.70 20.86 5.23
N LYS A 110 -12.86 21.80 4.78
CA LYS A 110 -13.31 23.15 4.41
C LYS A 110 -14.21 23.14 3.17
N LEU A 111 -13.94 22.27 2.21
CA LEU A 111 -14.80 22.05 1.04
C LEU A 111 -16.16 21.48 1.46
N SER A 112 -16.17 20.49 2.36
CA SER A 112 -17.39 19.91 2.94
C SER A 112 -18.23 20.96 3.69
N GLN A 113 -17.60 21.89 4.43
CA GLN A 113 -18.29 23.03 5.05
C GLN A 113 -18.97 23.95 4.03
N LYS A 114 -18.35 24.12 2.85
CA LYS A 114 -18.86 25.00 1.79
C LYS A 114 -20.07 24.40 1.07
N TYR A 115 -20.11 23.08 0.95
CA TYR A 115 -21.19 22.33 0.31
C TYR A 115 -21.81 21.33 1.29
N PRO A 116 -22.52 21.81 2.33
CA PRO A 116 -23.06 20.96 3.38
C PRO A 116 -24.20 20.03 2.92
N ASP A 117 -24.71 20.22 1.70
CA ASP A 117 -25.69 19.36 1.04
C ASP A 117 -25.07 18.14 0.34
N VAL A 118 -23.74 18.02 0.35
CA VAL A 118 -22.99 16.94 -0.30
C VAL A 118 -22.08 16.26 0.72
N GLU A 119 -22.13 14.93 0.75
CA GLU A 119 -21.17 14.09 1.45
C GLU A 119 -19.96 13.84 0.55
N ILE A 120 -18.77 13.85 1.15
CA ILE A 120 -17.50 13.64 0.44
C ILE A 120 -16.83 12.42 1.05
N ASP A 121 -16.73 11.35 0.27
CA ASP A 121 -15.85 10.23 0.61
C ASP A 121 -14.47 10.50 0.02
N LEU A 122 -13.46 10.39 0.87
CA LEU A 122 -12.06 10.51 0.49
C LEU A 122 -11.39 9.17 0.74
N ARG A 123 -10.87 8.57 -0.32
CA ARG A 123 -9.93 7.44 -0.25
C ARG A 123 -8.54 7.96 -0.57
N TYR A 124 -7.55 7.67 0.27
CA TYR A 124 -6.19 8.12 0.04
C TYR A 124 -5.18 7.00 0.31
N ALA A 125 -4.10 6.99 -0.46
CA ALA A 125 -3.00 6.03 -0.31
C ALA A 125 -1.67 6.65 -0.72
N ASP A 126 -0.66 6.45 0.12
CA ASP A 126 0.75 6.72 -0.18
C ASP A 126 1.30 5.65 -1.13
N GLU A 127 2.30 6.00 -1.94
CA GLU A 127 2.99 5.04 -2.81
C GLU A 127 3.83 4.02 -2.01
N ASP A 128 4.20 4.37 -0.78
CA ASP A 128 4.74 3.43 0.20
C ASP A 128 3.59 2.66 0.88
N ILE A 129 3.18 1.54 0.25
CA ILE A 129 1.97 0.81 0.65
C ILE A 129 2.05 0.30 2.10
N GLY A 130 0.92 0.34 2.80
CA GLY A 130 0.82 -0.04 4.21
C GLY A 130 0.97 1.12 5.19
N TYR A 131 1.34 2.31 4.72
CA TYR A 131 1.41 3.52 5.52
C TYR A 131 0.58 4.64 4.89
N ASN A 132 0.10 5.57 5.72
CA ASN A 132 -0.57 6.80 5.25
C ASN A 132 -1.68 6.52 4.21
N VAL A 133 -2.56 5.60 4.59
CA VAL A 133 -3.67 5.09 3.78
C VAL A 133 -4.93 5.08 4.62
N GLY A 134 -6.08 5.33 4.01
CA GLY A 134 -7.36 5.29 4.68
C GLY A 134 -8.52 5.73 3.82
N GLU A 135 -9.71 5.61 4.39
CA GLU A 135 -10.97 6.06 3.82
C GLU A 135 -11.71 6.85 4.88
N ILE A 136 -12.14 8.06 4.55
CA ILE A 136 -12.95 8.87 5.46
C ILE A 136 -14.15 9.43 4.72
N THR A 137 -15.22 9.67 5.46
CA THR A 137 -16.41 10.36 4.98
C THR A 137 -16.61 11.64 5.76
N VAL A 138 -16.81 12.75 5.05
CA VAL A 138 -17.07 14.07 5.67
C VAL A 138 -18.32 14.72 5.10
N CYS A 139 -19.13 15.30 5.99
CA CYS A 139 -20.34 16.05 5.61
C CYS A 139 -20.46 17.32 6.45
N ALA A 140 -20.80 18.44 5.80
CA ALA A 140 -20.90 19.76 6.43
C ALA A 140 -19.67 20.17 7.26
N GLY A 141 -18.49 19.62 6.95
CA GLY A 141 -17.25 19.88 7.68
C GLY A 141 -16.97 19.01 8.88
N GLU A 142 -17.79 18.01 9.15
CA GLU A 142 -17.61 17.07 10.25
C GLU A 142 -17.21 15.70 9.70
N LEU A 143 -16.39 14.98 10.46
CA LEU A 143 -16.02 13.59 10.18
C LEU A 143 -17.20 12.68 10.55
N ILE A 144 -17.68 11.93 9.57
CA ILE A 144 -18.83 11.02 9.72
C ILE A 144 -18.35 9.58 9.93
N ASP A 145 -17.35 9.16 9.15
CA ASP A 145 -16.75 7.83 9.24
C ASP A 145 -15.24 7.90 8.97
N ASP A 146 -14.49 6.98 9.60
CA ASP A 146 -13.03 6.88 9.49
C ASP A 146 -12.60 5.41 9.53
N ASN A 147 -12.17 4.91 8.37
CA ASN A 147 -11.54 3.62 8.19
C ASN A 147 -10.05 3.82 7.85
N SER A 148 -9.27 4.15 8.87
CA SER A 148 -7.81 4.23 8.80
C SER A 148 -7.18 2.97 9.43
N PRO A 149 -6.74 1.97 8.63
CA PRO A 149 -6.18 0.74 9.16
C PRO A 149 -4.85 0.97 9.88
N GLN A 150 -4.47 0.02 10.73
CA GLN A 150 -3.18 0.07 11.42
C GLN A 150 -2.04 0.07 10.40
N TYR A 151 -1.09 1.00 10.57
CA TYR A 151 0.09 1.08 9.71
C TYR A 151 0.95 -0.18 9.77
N GLY A 152 1.51 -0.54 8.62
CA GLY A 152 2.33 -1.73 8.42
C GLY A 152 1.54 -3.05 8.45
N SER A 153 0.20 -2.99 8.43
CA SER A 153 -0.64 -4.19 8.38
C SER A 153 -0.99 -4.61 6.94
N ALA A 154 -1.31 -5.89 6.76
CA ALA A 154 -1.82 -6.44 5.51
C ALA A 154 -3.05 -5.67 5.02
N THR A 155 -4.00 -5.36 5.92
CA THR A 155 -5.20 -4.57 5.58
C THR A 155 -4.86 -3.17 5.07
N ALA A 156 -3.84 -2.52 5.62
CA ALA A 156 -3.37 -1.22 5.11
C ALA A 156 -2.76 -1.35 3.70
N GLN A 157 -2.02 -2.43 3.44
CA GLN A 157 -1.42 -2.69 2.12
C GLN A 157 -2.48 -3.07 1.08
N GLU A 158 -3.47 -3.88 1.45
CA GLU A 158 -4.62 -4.25 0.61
C GLU A 158 -5.43 -3.01 0.21
N LEU A 159 -5.75 -2.15 1.18
CA LEU A 159 -6.46 -0.90 0.91
C LEU A 159 -5.64 0.03 0.00
N ALA A 160 -4.34 0.17 0.27
CA ALA A 160 -3.46 0.98 -0.58
C ALA A 160 -3.40 0.41 -2.00
N ALA A 161 -3.30 -0.91 -2.16
CA ALA A 161 -3.27 -1.59 -3.44
C ALA A 161 -4.57 -1.38 -4.23
N ASP A 162 -5.75 -1.47 -3.59
CA ASP A 162 -7.03 -1.17 -4.23
C ASP A 162 -7.11 0.30 -4.70
N ILE A 163 -6.69 1.25 -3.86
CA ILE A 163 -6.69 2.67 -4.21
C ILE A 163 -5.69 2.95 -5.35
N LEU A 164 -4.52 2.33 -5.35
CA LEU A 164 -3.49 2.56 -6.37
C LEU A 164 -3.64 1.70 -7.63
N GLY A 165 -4.51 0.69 -7.60
CA GLY A 165 -4.66 -0.28 -8.69
C GLY A 165 -3.47 -1.23 -8.82
N LEU A 166 -2.83 -1.59 -7.71
CA LEU A 166 -1.69 -2.51 -7.67
C LEU A 166 -2.16 -3.96 -7.49
N ASN A 167 -1.40 -4.90 -8.07
CA ASN A 167 -1.60 -6.32 -7.78
C ASN A 167 -0.64 -6.76 -6.66
N LEU A 168 -1.17 -7.43 -5.64
CA LEU A 168 -0.42 -8.01 -4.53
C LEU A 168 -0.11 -9.52 -4.73
N ASP A 169 -0.33 -10.04 -5.94
CA ASP A 169 0.05 -11.41 -6.27
C ASP A 169 1.56 -11.55 -6.54
N PHE A 170 2.04 -12.77 -6.34
CA PHE A 170 3.37 -13.19 -6.76
C PHE A 170 3.32 -13.80 -8.17
N ASP A 171 4.15 -13.31 -9.10
CA ASP A 171 4.26 -13.87 -10.46
C ASP A 171 5.37 -14.93 -10.51
N LEU A 172 4.94 -16.18 -10.66
CA LEU A 172 5.83 -17.35 -10.77
C LEU A 172 6.74 -17.30 -12.01
N ASN A 173 6.35 -16.60 -13.08
CA ASN A 173 7.14 -16.54 -14.30
C ASN A 173 8.30 -15.57 -14.19
N THR A 174 8.11 -14.47 -13.45
CA THR A 174 9.16 -13.48 -13.20
C THR A 174 9.92 -13.79 -11.93
N GLY A 175 9.39 -14.62 -11.03
CA GLY A 175 9.98 -14.87 -9.73
C GLY A 175 9.91 -13.64 -8.82
N SER A 176 8.88 -12.81 -9.00
CA SER A 176 8.73 -11.56 -8.25
C SER A 176 7.28 -11.20 -7.96
N GLY A 177 7.06 -10.42 -6.91
CA GLY A 177 5.76 -9.92 -6.49
C GLY A 177 5.61 -9.92 -4.98
N TYR A 178 4.39 -9.73 -4.50
CA TYR A 178 4.12 -9.66 -3.06
C TYR A 178 3.75 -11.04 -2.50
N VAL A 179 4.23 -11.31 -1.29
CA VAL A 179 3.92 -12.53 -0.53
C VAL A 179 3.42 -12.11 0.84
N VAL A 180 2.34 -12.73 1.31
CA VAL A 180 1.88 -12.51 2.68
C VAL A 180 2.86 -13.15 3.66
N SER A 181 3.18 -12.44 4.75
CA SER A 181 4.01 -12.96 5.82
C SER A 181 3.39 -14.22 6.42
N LEU A 182 4.21 -15.07 7.05
CA LEU A 182 3.74 -16.32 7.65
C LEU A 182 2.68 -16.13 8.73
N LEU A 183 2.72 -14.98 9.41
CA LEU A 183 1.74 -14.61 10.43
C LEU A 183 0.48 -13.97 9.82
N GLY A 184 0.42 -13.77 8.51
CA GLY A 184 -0.72 -13.17 7.81
C GLY A 184 -0.87 -11.66 8.07
N ASN A 185 0.13 -11.01 8.64
CA ASN A 185 -0.01 -9.67 9.18
C ASN A 185 0.53 -8.54 8.31
N TYR A 186 1.32 -8.84 7.26
CA TYR A 186 1.78 -7.88 6.25
C TYR A 186 2.19 -8.60 4.96
N TYR A 187 2.34 -7.85 3.87
CA TYR A 187 2.91 -8.29 2.60
C TYR A 187 4.37 -7.87 2.47
N GLU A 188 5.23 -8.78 2.05
CA GLU A 188 6.63 -8.52 1.70
C GLU A 188 6.78 -8.59 0.19
N TYR A 189 7.47 -7.62 -0.41
CA TYR A 189 7.83 -7.72 -1.83
C TYR A 189 9.08 -8.59 -1.96
N CYS A 190 8.99 -9.61 -2.81
CA CYS A 190 10.09 -10.51 -3.13
C CYS A 190 10.42 -10.42 -4.62
N GLU A 191 11.70 -10.55 -4.96
CA GLU A 191 12.19 -10.63 -6.34
C GLU A 191 13.33 -11.66 -6.42
N ASP A 192 13.71 -12.04 -7.65
CA ASP A 192 14.77 -13.01 -7.93
C ASP A 192 14.57 -14.40 -7.31
N VAL A 193 13.32 -14.75 -6.97
CA VAL A 193 12.98 -16.07 -6.43
C VAL A 193 12.99 -17.10 -7.55
N ARG A 194 13.86 -18.10 -7.43
CA ARG A 194 13.96 -19.19 -8.43
C ARG A 194 13.14 -20.40 -8.02
N ILE A 195 12.16 -20.72 -8.84
CA ILE A 195 11.35 -21.93 -8.67
C ILE A 195 11.94 -23.03 -9.56
N SER A 196 12.51 -24.06 -8.93
CA SER A 196 12.96 -25.25 -9.66
C SER A 196 11.76 -26.09 -10.09
N GLN A 197 11.70 -26.45 -11.39
CA GLN A 197 10.69 -27.38 -11.92
C GLN A 197 10.67 -28.72 -11.17
N ALA A 198 11.78 -29.15 -10.58
CA ALA A 198 11.86 -30.40 -9.81
C ALA A 198 11.15 -30.34 -8.45
N PHE A 199 10.85 -29.13 -7.94
CA PHE A 199 10.14 -28.90 -6.67
C PHE A 199 8.67 -28.47 -6.87
N GLN A 200 8.19 -28.44 -8.12
CA GLN A 200 6.77 -28.25 -8.42
C GLN A 200 6.04 -29.56 -8.16
N CYS A 201 5.42 -29.71 -6.99
CA CYS A 201 4.45 -30.78 -6.78
C CYS A 201 3.27 -30.55 -7.73
N ASP A 202 2.85 -31.62 -8.42
CA ASP A 202 1.74 -31.64 -9.37
C ASP A 202 0.52 -30.90 -8.78
N VAL A 203 -0.04 -30.00 -9.57
CA VAL A 203 -1.18 -29.12 -9.26
C VAL A 203 -2.46 -29.94 -8.95
N SER A 204 -2.42 -31.26 -9.13
CA SER A 204 -3.49 -32.17 -8.73
C SER A 204 -3.22 -32.81 -7.36
N LEU A 205 -4.12 -32.53 -6.41
CA LEU A 205 -4.25 -33.21 -5.10
C LEU A 205 -3.50 -32.60 -3.89
N GLY A 206 -3.58 -31.28 -3.73
CA GLY A 206 -3.88 -30.66 -2.43
C GLY A 206 -2.98 -30.95 -1.22
N CYS A 207 -1.65 -30.75 -1.31
CA CYS A 207 -0.69 -30.40 -0.23
C CYS A 207 0.75 -30.27 -0.80
N PRO A 208 1.69 -29.59 -0.12
CA PRO A 208 1.95 -28.13 -0.12
C PRO A 208 2.57 -27.61 -1.43
N VAL A 209 2.40 -26.30 -1.69
CA VAL A 209 2.87 -25.64 -2.91
C VAL A 209 4.17 -24.88 -2.62
N VAL A 210 5.26 -25.43 -3.16
CA VAL A 210 6.58 -24.85 -3.48
C VAL A 210 7.55 -24.52 -2.32
N LEU A 211 8.79 -25.01 -2.49
CA LEU A 211 9.99 -24.60 -1.78
C LEU A 211 10.70 -23.53 -2.64
N CYS A 212 10.48 -22.26 -2.32
CA CYS A 212 11.11 -21.12 -2.99
C CYS A 212 12.41 -20.77 -2.27
N TYR A 213 13.54 -20.69 -2.96
CA TYR A 213 14.84 -20.27 -2.42
C TYR A 213 15.22 -18.89 -2.98
N ASP A 214 15.36 -17.91 -2.09
CA ASP A 214 15.94 -16.59 -2.38
C ASP A 214 17.45 -16.67 -2.14
N GLU A 215 18.22 -16.66 -3.24
CA GLU A 215 19.69 -16.84 -3.25
C GLU A 215 20.43 -15.64 -2.65
N ASP A 216 19.85 -14.44 -2.76
CA ASP A 216 20.48 -13.18 -2.36
C ASP A 216 20.20 -12.83 -0.89
N HIS A 217 19.06 -13.26 -0.36
CA HIS A 217 18.66 -13.00 1.04
C HIS A 217 18.64 -14.24 1.94
N GLY A 218 18.89 -15.42 1.39
CA GLY A 218 18.96 -16.67 2.15
C GLY A 218 17.63 -17.07 2.80
N LYS A 219 16.49 -16.76 2.16
CA LYS A 219 15.15 -17.08 2.70
C LYS A 219 14.52 -18.25 1.94
N VAL A 220 13.87 -19.15 2.67
CA VAL A 220 13.09 -20.26 2.10
C VAL A 220 11.63 -20.11 2.51
N TRP A 221 10.71 -20.21 1.56
CA TRP A 221 9.27 -20.09 1.81
C TRP A 221 8.54 -21.36 1.38
N LEU A 222 7.55 -21.76 2.19
CA LEU A 222 6.53 -22.76 1.85
C LEU A 222 5.18 -22.03 1.78
N GLU A 223 4.56 -21.97 0.62
CA GLU A 223 3.25 -21.32 0.50
C GLU A 223 2.14 -22.26 1.02
N ARG A 224 1.36 -21.74 1.98
CA ARG A 224 0.21 -22.44 2.54
C ARG A 224 -0.93 -22.42 1.52
N SER A 225 -1.47 -23.60 1.18
CA SER A 225 -2.68 -23.66 0.35
C SER A 225 -3.86 -22.97 1.06
N PRO A 226 -4.60 -22.06 0.39
CA PRO A 226 -5.73 -21.34 0.99
C PRO A 226 -6.95 -22.23 1.32
N ILE A 227 -6.88 -23.54 1.03
CA ILE A 227 -7.97 -24.49 1.29
C ILE A 227 -8.16 -24.77 2.80
N PHE A 228 -7.15 -24.50 3.63
CA PHE A 228 -7.20 -24.81 5.07
C PHE A 228 -7.45 -23.56 5.92
N GLY A 229 -8.72 -23.29 6.24
CA GLY A 229 -9.10 -22.30 7.26
C GLY A 229 -8.56 -22.63 8.66
N GLU A 230 -8.61 -21.63 9.56
CA GLU A 230 -8.04 -21.51 10.92
C GLU A 230 -8.38 -22.61 11.95
N ASN A 231 -8.24 -23.89 11.63
CA ASN A 231 -8.56 -24.98 12.56
C ASN A 231 -7.31 -25.80 12.88
N GLU A 232 -6.75 -25.62 14.08
CA GLU A 232 -5.49 -26.24 14.53
C GLU A 232 -5.54 -27.78 14.53
N GLU A 233 -6.69 -28.40 14.80
CA GLU A 233 -6.83 -29.88 14.73
C GLU A 233 -6.61 -30.46 13.33
N LYS A 234 -6.77 -29.65 12.26
CA LYS A 234 -6.44 -30.06 10.89
C LYS A 234 -4.95 -29.93 10.55
N LEU A 235 -4.18 -29.19 11.36
CA LEU A 235 -2.75 -28.97 11.09
C LEU A 235 -1.95 -30.25 11.32
N ASP A 236 -2.20 -30.98 12.41
CA ASP A 236 -1.51 -32.24 12.69
C ASP A 236 -1.84 -33.32 11.64
N GLU A 237 -3.08 -33.38 11.14
CA GLU A 237 -3.46 -34.29 10.06
C GLU A 237 -2.78 -33.93 8.73
N VAL A 238 -2.67 -32.64 8.43
CA VAL A 238 -1.97 -32.12 7.25
C VAL A 238 -0.47 -32.35 7.35
N GLU A 239 0.17 -32.05 8.48
CA GLU A 239 1.59 -32.36 8.72
C GLU A 239 1.88 -33.85 8.59
N ASN A 240 1.02 -34.71 9.13
CA ASN A 240 1.19 -36.15 9.04
C ASN A 240 0.98 -36.67 7.61
N SER A 241 0.06 -36.07 6.85
CA SER A 241 -0.12 -36.33 5.42
C SER A 241 1.12 -35.91 4.63
N ILE A 242 1.58 -34.67 4.80
CA ILE A 242 2.80 -34.11 4.18
C ILE A 242 4.03 -35.00 4.46
N ARG A 243 4.20 -35.47 5.70
CA ARG A 243 5.25 -36.45 6.07
C ARG A 243 5.10 -37.79 5.36
N ALA A 244 3.89 -38.27 5.12
CA ALA A 244 3.65 -39.53 4.39
C ALA A 244 4.03 -39.44 2.90
N TRP A 245 4.09 -38.22 2.34
CA TRP A 245 4.60 -37.93 0.99
C TRP A 245 6.11 -37.63 0.95
N GLY A 246 6.81 -37.74 2.10
CA GLY A 246 8.25 -37.52 2.20
C GLY A 246 8.67 -36.05 2.28
N VAL A 247 7.73 -35.14 2.55
CA VAL A 247 8.02 -33.72 2.77
C VAL A 247 8.24 -33.48 4.27
N HIS A 248 9.34 -32.82 4.61
CA HIS A 248 9.78 -32.64 6.00
C HIS A 248 9.87 -31.15 6.35
N SER A 249 9.38 -30.79 7.54
CA SER A 249 9.67 -29.49 8.13
C SER A 249 11.14 -29.43 8.52
N CYS A 250 11.87 -28.41 8.11
CA CYS A 250 13.25 -28.19 8.53
C CYS A 250 13.27 -27.16 9.66
N ARG A 251 13.81 -27.53 10.81
CA ARG A 251 13.94 -26.65 11.99
C ARG A 251 15.37 -26.14 12.15
N SER A 252 16.28 -26.56 11.29
CA SER A 252 17.65 -26.09 11.20
C SER A 252 18.24 -26.33 9.81
N LEU A 253 19.31 -25.61 9.50
CA LEU A 253 20.08 -25.79 8.26
C LEU A 253 20.69 -27.19 8.17
N ASP A 254 21.13 -27.75 9.29
CA ASP A 254 21.67 -29.12 9.36
C ASP A 254 20.61 -30.16 8.99
N GLU A 255 19.38 -29.97 9.46
CA GLU A 255 18.25 -30.86 9.17
C GLU A 255 17.87 -30.78 7.67
N PHE A 256 17.85 -29.58 7.10
CA PHE A 256 17.65 -29.37 5.66
C PHE A 256 18.72 -30.07 4.81
N ASN A 257 20.01 -29.86 5.13
CA ASN A 257 21.12 -30.49 4.43
C ASN A 257 21.11 -32.01 4.58
N GLN A 258 20.68 -32.54 5.73
CA GLN A 258 20.52 -33.98 5.93
C GLN A 258 19.42 -34.57 5.04
N TYR A 259 18.32 -33.85 4.83
CA TYR A 259 17.26 -34.27 3.90
C TYR A 259 17.70 -34.21 2.44
N LEU A 260 18.40 -33.14 2.04
CA LEU A 260 18.99 -33.05 0.69
C LEU A 260 19.94 -34.21 0.38
N ARG A 261 20.80 -34.59 1.34
CA ARG A 261 21.69 -35.76 1.21
C ARG A 261 20.94 -37.09 1.03
N CYS A 262 19.69 -37.17 1.47
CA CYS A 262 18.86 -38.37 1.32
C CYS A 262 18.13 -38.42 -0.04
N LEU A 263 18.08 -37.30 -0.77
CA LEU A 263 17.31 -37.14 -2.01
C LEU A 263 18.24 -37.17 -3.23
N ASP A 264 18.65 -38.36 -3.65
CA ASP A 264 19.47 -38.60 -4.85
C ASP A 264 20.88 -37.93 -4.87
N PRO A 265 21.94 -38.63 -5.32
CA PRO A 265 23.28 -38.04 -5.43
C PRO A 265 23.37 -36.74 -6.25
N ASP A 266 22.45 -36.47 -7.18
CA ASP A 266 22.45 -35.23 -7.97
C ASP A 266 21.96 -33.99 -7.17
N ALA A 267 21.26 -34.16 -6.04
CA ALA A 267 20.88 -33.05 -5.17
C ALA A 267 22.07 -32.49 -4.35
N GLY A 268 23.15 -33.27 -4.21
CA GLY A 268 24.38 -32.87 -3.51
C GLY A 268 25.14 -31.71 -4.17
N PHE A 269 24.79 -31.30 -5.39
CA PHE A 269 25.38 -30.11 -6.03
C PHE A 269 24.86 -28.78 -5.46
N THR A 270 23.74 -28.80 -4.72
CA THR A 270 23.23 -27.63 -3.98
C THR A 270 23.86 -27.47 -2.59
N GLU A 271 24.72 -28.42 -2.19
CA GLU A 271 25.18 -28.59 -0.81
C GLU A 271 26.37 -27.70 -0.39
N GLN A 272 26.62 -26.59 -1.08
CA GLN A 272 27.73 -25.68 -0.73
C GLN A 272 27.25 -24.26 -0.46
N TYR A 273 26.78 -24.03 0.76
CA TYR A 273 26.86 -22.71 1.38
C TYR A 273 27.78 -22.75 2.62
N PRO A 274 28.74 -21.83 2.76
CA PRO A 274 29.70 -21.84 3.87
C PRO A 274 29.06 -21.44 5.21
N GLU A 275 29.55 -22.08 6.28
CA GLU A 275 29.14 -22.05 7.70
C GLU A 275 29.08 -20.67 8.41
N SER A 276 29.03 -19.53 7.72
CA SER A 276 29.23 -18.20 8.34
C SER A 276 28.05 -17.23 8.26
N GLY A 277 26.86 -17.66 7.84
CA GLY A 277 25.67 -16.82 7.81
C GLY A 277 24.65 -17.29 8.85
N ASP A 278 24.44 -16.52 9.91
CA ASP A 278 23.32 -16.72 10.83
C ASP A 278 22.01 -16.59 10.04
N MET A 279 21.29 -17.70 9.88
CA MET A 279 19.92 -17.71 9.38
C MET A 279 18.93 -17.80 10.55
N SER A 280 17.97 -16.89 10.59
CA SER A 280 16.74 -17.07 11.36
C SER A 280 15.69 -17.72 10.46
N LEU A 281 15.24 -18.92 10.83
CA LEU A 281 14.03 -19.53 10.29
C LEU A 281 12.83 -18.66 10.70
N CYS A 282 12.10 -18.13 9.73
CA CYS A 282 10.72 -17.71 9.91
C CYS A 282 9.87 -18.73 9.17
#